data_AF-A0A512UGX6-F1
#
_entry.id   AF-A0A512UGX6-F1
#
_cell.length_a   1.000
_cell.length_b   1.000
_cell.length_c   1.000
_cell.angle_alpha   90.00
_cell.angle_beta   90.00
_cell.angle_gamma   90.00
#
_symmetry.space_group_name_H-M   'P 1'
#
loop_
_entity.id
_entity.type
_entity.pdbx_description
1 polymer ?
#
loop_
_entity_poly.entity_id
_entity_poly.type
_entity_poly.pdbx_seq_one_letter_code
_entity_poly.pdbx_strand_id
1 'polypeptide(L)'
;MLMLSLTISVSLSAYSNGHSIEQTESDPHLTSPLVTSFPQEKEQHPKPKKTETEYSGHRFNQYNSSKSLNAYNFARHRFRAMESSSHLLQSYTSDDTDQCLLRWVVNLNVRLLAFFDDNGLPNTKIPDYWSKILGIFSLLGYWHRVFSLLERKQYHVIVCFENQMKKAESTLWILAQATPNGG
;
A
#
# COMPACT_ATOMS: atom_id res chain seq x y z
N MET A 1 5.16 -24.33 20.23
CA MET A 1 4.66 -23.41 19.17
C MET A 1 3.40 -22.68 19.67
N LEU A 2 3.51 -21.87 20.74
CA LEU A 2 2.40 -21.09 21.32
C LEU A 2 2.83 -19.71 21.86
N MET A 3 4.11 -19.35 21.81
CA MET A 3 4.62 -18.08 22.36
C MET A 3 4.63 -16.90 21.36
N LEU A 4 4.39 -17.15 20.07
CA LEU A 4 4.39 -16.12 19.02
C LEU A 4 3.08 -15.32 18.91
N SER A 5 2.02 -15.74 19.62
CA SER A 5 0.71 -15.08 19.58
C SER A 5 0.60 -13.89 20.56
N LEU A 6 1.30 -13.93 21.70
CA LEU A 6 1.11 -12.93 22.75
C LEU A 6 1.75 -11.56 22.46
N THR A 7 2.85 -11.50 21.72
CA THR A 7 3.54 -10.23 21.43
C THR A 7 2.84 -9.38 20.37
N ILE A 8 1.98 -9.98 19.53
CA ILE A 8 1.22 -9.24 18.51
C ILE A 8 -0.04 -8.60 19.13
N SER A 9 -0.62 -9.22 20.16
CA SER A 9 -1.89 -8.75 20.76
C SER A 9 -1.77 -7.47 21.59
N VAL A 10 -0.61 -7.16 22.16
CA VAL A 10 -0.46 -5.97 23.03
C VAL A 10 -0.60 -4.65 22.23
N SER A 11 -0.32 -4.67 20.93
CA SER A 11 -0.41 -3.49 20.06
C SER A 11 -1.84 -3.23 19.52
N LEU A 12 -2.78 -4.17 19.69
CA LEU A 12 -4.13 -4.11 19.10
C LEU A 12 -5.17 -3.40 19.99
N SER A 13 -4.92 -3.27 21.30
CA SER A 13 -5.89 -2.72 22.27
C SER A 13 -6.09 -1.20 22.18
N ALA A 14 -5.25 -0.47 21.44
CA ALA A 14 -5.31 0.99 21.40
C ALA A 14 -6.09 1.57 20.19
N TYR A 15 -6.62 0.72 19.29
CA TYR A 15 -7.04 1.18 17.96
C TYR A 15 -8.56 1.09 17.65
N SER A 16 -9.39 0.55 18.55
CA SER A 16 -10.81 0.27 18.24
C SER A 16 -11.82 1.12 19.02
N ASN A 17 -11.65 2.44 19.08
CA ASN A 17 -12.74 3.33 19.51
C ASN A 17 -12.71 4.65 18.73
N GLY A 18 -13.70 4.83 17.84
CA GLY A 18 -14.09 6.14 17.31
C GLY A 18 -14.20 6.21 15.79
N HIS A 19 -15.35 5.82 15.23
CA HIS A 19 -16.22 6.77 14.52
C HIS A 19 -17.45 6.07 13.94
N SER A 20 -18.62 6.41 14.48
CA SER A 20 -19.92 6.31 13.80
C SER A 20 -20.14 7.58 13.00
N ILE A 21 -20.65 7.47 11.77
CA ILE A 21 -21.29 8.57 11.05
C ILE A 21 -22.63 8.07 10.51
N GLU A 22 -23.67 8.83 10.85
CA GLU A 22 -25.05 8.77 10.41
C GLU A 22 -25.17 8.99 8.89
N GLN A 23 -26.09 8.29 8.23
CA GLN A 23 -26.66 8.76 6.97
C GLN A 23 -28.18 8.79 7.10
N THR A 24 -28.70 9.97 6.81
CA THR A 24 -30.10 10.36 6.79
C THR A 24 -30.81 9.94 5.51
N GLU A 25 -32.11 9.74 5.73
CA GLU A 25 -33.23 9.30 4.91
C GLU A 25 -33.66 10.27 3.79
N SER A 26 -34.15 9.75 2.66
CA SER A 26 -35.37 10.24 1.97
C SER A 26 -35.72 9.41 0.72
N ASP A 27 -36.87 8.73 0.78
CA ASP A 27 -37.67 8.04 -0.25
C ASP A 27 -38.76 9.02 -0.79
N PRO A 28 -39.85 8.66 -1.53
CA PRO A 28 -40.07 7.83 -2.73
C PRO A 28 -41.08 8.43 -3.78
N HIS A 29 -41.36 7.67 -4.86
CA HIS A 29 -42.58 7.65 -5.73
C HIS A 29 -42.82 8.80 -6.76
N LEU A 30 -43.55 8.68 -7.90
CA LEU A 30 -44.72 7.87 -8.30
C LEU A 30 -44.98 7.96 -9.86
N THR A 31 -45.60 6.90 -10.44
CA THR A 31 -46.60 6.85 -11.56
C THR A 31 -46.30 6.98 -13.08
N SER A 32 -46.76 5.92 -13.79
CA SER A 32 -47.10 5.65 -15.23
C SER A 32 -48.28 6.53 -15.79
N PRO A 33 -48.95 6.31 -16.97
CA PRO A 33 -48.93 5.19 -17.96
C PRO A 33 -49.19 5.49 -19.48
N LEU A 34 -49.18 4.40 -20.28
CA LEU A 34 -49.97 4.04 -21.48
C LEU A 34 -49.88 4.86 -22.80
N VAL A 35 -49.64 4.15 -23.93
CA VAL A 35 -50.53 4.07 -25.12
C VAL A 35 -50.07 2.90 -26.04
N THR A 36 -51.05 2.39 -26.77
CA THR A 36 -51.30 1.07 -27.40
C THR A 36 -50.79 0.86 -28.84
N SER A 37 -50.61 -0.45 -29.20
CA SER A 37 -50.84 -1.14 -30.52
C SER A 37 -50.10 -0.68 -31.79
N PHE A 38 -49.69 -1.47 -32.80
CA PHE A 38 -49.88 -2.85 -33.29
C PHE A 38 -48.78 -3.16 -34.37
N PRO A 39 -48.75 -4.29 -35.15
CA PRO A 39 -47.51 -4.96 -35.55
C PRO A 39 -47.19 -4.93 -37.07
N GLN A 40 -45.91 -5.03 -37.44
CA GLN A 40 -45.38 -5.39 -38.78
C GLN A 40 -43.85 -5.49 -38.62
N GLU A 41 -43.05 -6.31 -39.29
CA GLU A 41 -43.18 -7.41 -40.24
C GLU A 41 -41.76 -8.02 -40.27
N LYS A 42 -41.63 -9.31 -40.57
CA LYS A 42 -40.33 -10.00 -40.56
C LYS A 42 -39.46 -9.52 -41.73
N GLU A 43 -38.33 -8.90 -41.45
CA GLU A 43 -37.18 -8.92 -42.38
C GLU A 43 -35.94 -9.48 -41.68
N GLN A 44 -35.58 -10.66 -42.16
CA GLN A 44 -34.49 -11.48 -41.69
C GLN A 44 -33.23 -11.04 -42.45
N HIS A 45 -32.59 -9.97 -41.98
CA HIS A 45 -31.26 -9.62 -42.47
C HIS A 45 -30.20 -10.56 -41.87
N PRO A 46 -29.23 -11.04 -42.67
CA PRO A 46 -28.21 -11.96 -42.19
C PRO A 46 -27.35 -11.27 -41.13
N LYS A 47 -27.31 -11.85 -39.93
CA LYS A 47 -26.35 -11.46 -38.89
C LYS A 47 -24.95 -11.48 -39.49
N PRO A 48 -24.15 -10.40 -39.40
CA PRO A 48 -22.73 -10.52 -39.69
C PRO A 48 -22.14 -11.53 -38.70
N LYS A 49 -21.47 -12.56 -39.22
CA LYS A 49 -20.68 -13.48 -38.42
C LYS A 49 -19.64 -12.64 -37.67
N LYS A 50 -19.84 -12.42 -36.37
CA LYS A 50 -18.82 -11.86 -35.49
C LYS A 50 -17.65 -12.85 -35.50
N THR A 51 -16.63 -12.53 -36.26
CA THR A 51 -15.34 -13.22 -36.25
C THR A 51 -14.74 -13.12 -34.85
N GLU A 52 -14.33 -14.26 -34.30
CA GLU A 52 -13.77 -14.47 -32.95
C GLU A 52 -12.48 -13.67 -32.64
N THR A 53 -12.00 -12.86 -33.59
CA THR A 53 -10.80 -12.03 -33.45
C THR A 53 -11.02 -10.72 -32.66
N GLU A 54 -12.26 -10.28 -32.44
CA GLU A 54 -12.55 -8.98 -31.81
C GLU A 54 -12.55 -9.02 -30.26
N TYR A 55 -12.78 -10.20 -29.66
CA TYR A 55 -12.76 -10.37 -28.20
C TYR A 55 -11.35 -10.46 -27.59
N SER A 56 -10.33 -10.75 -28.39
CA SER A 56 -8.94 -10.93 -27.92
C SER A 56 -8.19 -9.60 -27.81
N GLY A 57 -8.44 -8.65 -28.73
CA GLY A 57 -7.72 -7.36 -28.78
C GLY A 57 -8.03 -6.41 -27.63
N HIS A 58 -9.29 -6.34 -27.17
CA HIS A 58 -9.65 -5.47 -26.05
C HIS A 58 -9.05 -5.92 -24.72
N ARG A 59 -8.97 -7.24 -24.49
CA ARG A 59 -8.43 -7.80 -23.24
C ARG A 59 -6.91 -7.60 -23.13
N PHE A 60 -6.19 -7.67 -24.26
CA PHE A 60 -4.75 -7.37 -24.32
C PHE A 60 -4.43 -5.88 -24.12
N ASN A 61 -5.20 -4.98 -24.76
CA ASN A 61 -4.99 -3.53 -24.60
C ASN A 61 -5.30 -3.04 -23.19
N GLN A 62 -6.32 -3.61 -22.54
CA GLN A 62 -6.68 -3.26 -21.16
C GLN A 62 -5.63 -3.75 -20.14
N TYR A 63 -5.05 -4.93 -20.35
CA TYR A 63 -3.99 -5.49 -19.49
C TYR A 63 -2.67 -4.71 -19.58
N ASN A 64 -2.26 -4.33 -20.79
CA ASN A 64 -1.05 -3.53 -20.98
C ASN A 64 -1.22 -2.11 -20.41
N SER A 65 -2.42 -1.54 -20.56
CA SER A 65 -2.77 -0.25 -19.95
C SER A 65 -2.68 -0.31 -18.41
N SER A 66 -3.27 -1.33 -17.77
CA SER A 66 -3.23 -1.44 -16.30
C SER A 66 -1.82 -1.70 -15.75
N LYS A 67 -1.02 -2.53 -16.41
CA LYS A 67 0.38 -2.78 -16.02
C LYS A 67 1.23 -1.50 -16.14
N SER A 68 1.09 -0.76 -17.25
CA SER A 68 1.80 0.50 -17.45
C SER A 68 1.39 1.57 -16.43
N LEU A 69 0.11 1.62 -16.07
CA LEU A 69 -0.42 2.53 -15.05
C LEU A 69 0.12 2.20 -13.64
N ASN A 70 0.17 0.91 -13.28
CA ASN A 70 0.73 0.47 -12.00
C ASN A 70 2.22 0.83 -11.88
N ALA A 71 2.99 0.56 -12.93
CA ALA A 71 4.40 0.91 -12.96
C ALA A 71 4.63 2.43 -12.84
N TYR A 72 3.86 3.24 -13.57
CA TYR A 72 3.91 4.70 -13.44
C TYR A 72 3.57 5.18 -12.04
N ASN A 73 2.46 4.69 -11.47
CA ASN A 73 2.02 5.07 -10.13
C ASN A 73 3.06 4.70 -9.07
N PHE A 74 3.67 3.53 -9.20
CA PHE A 74 4.68 3.10 -8.26
C PHE A 74 6.00 3.86 -8.42
N ALA A 75 6.46 4.10 -9.65
CA ALA A 75 7.62 4.96 -9.90
C ALA A 75 7.43 6.35 -9.30
N ARG A 76 6.24 6.95 -9.48
CA ARG A 76 5.87 8.23 -8.86
C ARG A 76 5.91 8.16 -7.34
N HIS A 77 5.39 7.08 -6.74
CA HIS A 77 5.44 6.86 -5.30
C HIS A 77 6.88 6.77 -4.79
N ARG A 78 7.75 5.97 -5.45
CA ARG A 78 9.17 5.86 -5.09
C ARG A 78 9.87 7.21 -5.15
N PHE A 79 9.65 7.97 -6.23
CA PHE A 79 10.24 9.29 -6.40
C PHE A 79 9.85 10.25 -5.26
N ARG A 80 8.55 10.34 -4.95
CA ARG A 80 8.06 11.20 -3.86
C ARG A 80 8.58 10.78 -2.49
N ALA A 81 8.72 9.47 -2.25
CA ALA A 81 9.30 8.96 -1.02
C ALA A 81 10.79 9.35 -0.89
N MET A 82 11.56 9.26 -1.97
CA MET A 82 12.96 9.69 -2.01
C MET A 82 13.10 11.21 -1.81
N GLU A 83 12.30 12.01 -2.50
CA GLU A 83 12.25 13.47 -2.35
C GLU A 83 11.95 13.85 -0.89
N SER A 84 10.87 13.31 -0.32
CA SER A 84 10.48 13.56 1.07
C SER A 84 11.57 13.14 2.07
N SER A 85 12.21 12.00 1.83
CA SER A 85 13.30 11.51 2.67
C SER A 85 14.53 12.42 2.58
N SER A 86 14.84 12.95 1.40
CA SER A 86 15.96 13.88 1.23
C SER A 86 15.77 15.17 2.04
N HIS A 87 14.55 15.72 2.05
CA HIS A 87 14.23 16.89 2.88
C HIS A 87 14.37 16.61 4.37
N LEU A 88 13.93 15.44 4.84
CA LEU A 88 14.09 15.06 6.25
C LEU A 88 15.56 14.88 6.61
N LEU A 89 16.35 14.20 5.78
CA LEU A 89 17.78 14.02 6.02
C LEU A 89 18.55 15.36 6.04
N GLN A 90 18.11 16.35 5.25
CA GLN A 90 18.65 17.71 5.28
C GLN A 90 18.20 18.52 6.51
N SER A 91 17.02 18.21 7.06
CA SER A 91 16.46 18.94 8.21
C SER A 91 17.05 18.45 9.55
N TYR A 92 17.39 17.17 9.64
CA TYR A 92 17.90 16.54 10.86
C TYR A 92 19.38 16.20 10.71
N THR A 93 20.26 17.17 10.90
CA THR A 93 21.71 17.03 10.66
C THR A 93 22.55 16.89 11.92
N SER A 94 21.97 17.02 13.12
CA SER A 94 22.73 16.92 14.38
C SER A 94 23.29 15.51 14.58
N ASP A 95 24.46 15.41 15.23
CA ASP A 95 25.06 14.14 15.65
C ASP A 95 24.43 13.56 16.93
N ASP A 96 23.39 14.22 17.46
CA ASP A 96 22.61 13.68 18.56
C ASP A 96 22.02 12.30 18.22
N THR A 97 22.03 11.40 19.20
CA THR A 97 21.62 9.99 19.02
C THR A 97 20.17 9.86 18.53
N ASP A 98 19.27 10.74 18.97
CA ASP A 98 17.86 10.74 18.55
C ASP A 98 17.71 11.07 17.06
N GLN A 99 18.41 12.10 16.59
CA GLN A 99 18.44 12.46 15.17
C GLN A 99 19.17 11.43 14.32
N CYS A 100 20.23 10.80 14.84
CA CYS A 100 20.90 9.69 14.17
C CYS A 100 19.92 8.52 13.91
N LEU A 101 19.18 8.09 14.94
CA LEU A 101 18.18 7.04 14.82
C LEU A 101 17.07 7.42 13.83
N LEU A 102 16.57 8.67 13.90
CA LEU A 102 15.61 9.17 12.93
C LEU A 102 16.13 9.10 11.49
N ARG A 103 17.36 9.56 11.23
CA ARG A 103 17.98 9.46 9.90
C ARG A 103 18.10 8.01 9.43
N TRP A 104 18.41 7.07 10.33
CA TRP A 104 18.48 5.65 9.98
C TRP A 104 17.13 5.09 9.56
N VAL A 105 16.05 5.42 10.28
CA VAL A 105 14.69 4.99 9.91
C VAL A 105 14.26 5.64 8.59
N VAL A 106 14.55 6.92 8.36
CA VAL A 106 14.28 7.60 7.09
C VAL A 106 15.02 6.91 5.94
N ASN A 107 16.31 6.60 6.11
CA ASN A 107 17.08 5.88 5.09
C ASN A 107 16.51 4.47 4.85
N LEU A 108 16.10 3.77 5.90
CA LEU A 108 15.49 2.45 5.80
C LEU A 108 14.19 2.50 4.98
N ASN A 109 13.33 3.50 5.19
CA ASN A 109 12.11 3.67 4.38
C ASN A 109 12.40 3.74 2.88
N VAL A 110 13.47 4.41 2.47
CA VAL A 110 13.90 4.41 1.06
C VAL A 110 14.39 3.03 0.62
N ARG A 111 15.19 2.35 1.45
CA ARG A 111 15.72 1.01 1.14
C ARG A 111 14.64 -0.06 1.03
N LEU A 112 13.55 0.06 1.80
CA LEU A 112 12.42 -0.86 1.70
C LEU A 112 11.75 -0.83 0.33
N LEU A 113 11.80 0.30 -0.39
CA LEU A 113 11.26 0.39 -1.75
C LEU A 113 11.99 -0.51 -2.76
N ALA A 114 13.24 -0.89 -2.47
CA ALA A 114 14.01 -1.82 -3.31
C ALA A 114 13.52 -3.28 -3.21
N PHE A 115 12.65 -3.59 -2.23
CA PHE A 115 12.04 -4.91 -2.11
C PHE A 115 10.79 -5.10 -2.97
N PHE A 116 10.43 -4.09 -3.76
CA PHE A 116 9.32 -4.16 -4.70
C PHE A 116 9.82 -4.24 -6.15
N ASP A 117 9.04 -4.88 -7.01
CA ASP A 117 9.25 -4.89 -8.45
C ASP A 117 8.80 -3.57 -9.11
N ASP A 118 8.95 -3.48 -10.43
CA ASP A 118 8.60 -2.28 -11.20
C ASP A 118 7.09 -1.97 -11.16
N ASN A 119 6.25 -2.93 -10.79
CA ASN A 119 4.79 -2.79 -10.71
C ASN A 119 4.31 -2.46 -9.29
N GLY A 120 5.21 -2.39 -8.30
CA GLY A 120 4.85 -2.14 -6.90
C GLY A 120 4.44 -3.39 -6.12
N LEU A 121 4.75 -4.58 -6.63
CA LEU A 121 4.52 -5.84 -5.93
C LEU A 121 5.79 -6.28 -5.19
N PRO A 122 5.68 -6.92 -4.02
CA PRO A 122 6.83 -7.49 -3.34
C PRO A 122 7.63 -8.44 -4.24
N ASN A 123 8.94 -8.22 -4.33
CA ASN A 123 9.85 -9.00 -5.17
C ASN A 123 10.49 -10.14 -4.36
N THR A 124 9.78 -11.26 -4.25
CA THR A 124 10.23 -12.47 -3.53
C THR A 124 11.42 -13.19 -4.19
N LYS A 125 11.85 -12.75 -5.37
CA LYS A 125 13.03 -13.30 -6.06
C LYS A 125 14.35 -12.76 -5.50
N ILE A 126 14.32 -11.77 -4.62
CA ILE A 126 15.51 -11.25 -3.95
C ILE A 126 16.12 -12.36 -3.08
N PRO A 127 17.45 -12.63 -3.18
CA PRO A 127 18.11 -13.61 -2.34
C PRO A 127 17.89 -13.33 -0.85
N ASP A 128 17.60 -14.37 -0.08
CA ASP A 128 17.31 -14.30 1.36
C ASP A 128 16.18 -13.31 1.73
N TYR A 129 15.21 -13.09 0.84
CA TYR A 129 14.11 -12.13 1.01
C TYR A 129 13.50 -12.19 2.43
N TRP A 130 13.05 -13.35 2.85
CA TRP A 130 12.40 -13.54 4.15
C TRP A 130 13.31 -13.24 5.34
N SER A 131 14.54 -13.75 5.29
CA SER A 131 15.55 -13.48 6.32
C SER A 131 15.85 -11.98 6.43
N LYS A 132 15.90 -11.26 5.29
CA LYS A 132 16.07 -9.81 5.27
C LYS A 132 14.86 -9.10 5.87
N ILE A 133 13.63 -9.47 5.51
CA ILE A 133 12.42 -8.86 6.08
C ILE A 133 12.36 -9.05 7.61
N LEU A 134 12.60 -10.27 8.11
CA LEU A 134 12.62 -10.56 9.55
C LEU A 134 13.75 -9.82 10.28
N GLY A 135 14.93 -9.74 9.65
CA GLY A 135 16.05 -8.97 10.18
C GLY A 135 15.73 -7.48 10.30
N ILE A 136 15.01 -6.91 9.34
CA ILE A 136 14.60 -5.50 9.38
C ILE A 136 13.53 -5.27 10.45
N PHE A 137 12.54 -6.16 10.62
CA PHE A 137 11.59 -6.06 11.74
C PHE A 137 12.30 -6.01 13.10
N SER A 138 13.29 -6.90 13.28
CA SER A 138 14.08 -6.96 14.51
C SER A 138 14.89 -5.68 14.73
N LEU A 139 15.48 -5.15 13.65
CA LEU A 139 16.24 -3.90 13.68
C LEU A 139 15.37 -2.68 14.04
N LEU A 140 14.17 -2.58 13.47
CA LEU A 140 13.22 -1.53 13.82
C LEU A 140 12.81 -1.59 15.29
N GLY A 141 12.47 -2.79 15.79
CA GLY A 141 12.12 -2.97 17.20
C GLY A 141 13.27 -2.58 18.13
N TYR A 142 14.50 -2.91 17.75
CA TYR A 142 15.69 -2.47 18.48
C TYR A 142 15.85 -0.95 18.47
N TRP A 143 15.78 -0.30 17.30
CA TRP A 143 15.90 1.16 17.19
C TRP A 143 14.81 1.89 17.95
N HIS A 144 13.56 1.44 17.89
CA HIS A 144 12.46 2.00 18.65
C HIS A 144 12.75 1.93 20.15
N ARG A 145 13.18 0.76 20.66
CA ARG A 145 13.54 0.60 22.08
C ARG A 145 14.67 1.54 22.49
N VAL A 146 15.74 1.65 21.69
CA VAL A 146 16.84 2.58 21.98
C VAL A 146 16.33 4.01 22.01
N PHE A 147 15.53 4.42 21.02
CA PHE A 147 14.95 5.75 20.96
C PHE A 147 14.06 6.06 22.18
N SER A 148 13.22 5.11 22.61
CA SER A 148 12.36 5.28 23.78
C SER A 148 13.16 5.56 25.07
N LEU A 149 14.36 4.97 25.21
CA LEU A 149 15.21 5.11 26.41
C LEU A 149 15.98 6.45 26.48
N LEU A 150 16.01 7.24 25.40
CA LEU A 150 16.67 8.55 25.43
C LEU A 150 15.88 9.55 26.29
N GLU A 151 16.51 10.13 27.31
CA GLU A 151 15.83 10.98 28.31
C GLU A 151 15.48 12.38 27.81
N ARG A 152 16.24 12.92 26.85
CA ARG A 152 16.09 14.31 26.35
C ARG A 152 15.96 14.32 24.84
N LYS A 153 14.72 14.17 24.37
CA LYS A 153 14.38 14.21 22.94
C LYS A 153 13.55 15.45 22.66
N GLN A 154 13.82 16.12 21.56
CA GLN A 154 12.99 17.25 21.13
C GLN A 154 11.65 16.72 20.58
N TYR A 155 10.54 17.38 20.93
CA TYR A 155 9.19 16.90 20.59
C TYR A 155 9.01 16.62 19.08
N HIS A 156 9.51 17.51 18.23
CA HIS A 156 9.38 17.34 16.78
C HIS A 156 10.18 16.15 16.25
N VAL A 157 11.33 15.82 16.87
CA VAL A 157 12.12 14.61 16.56
C VAL A 157 11.33 13.36 16.93
N ILE A 158 10.67 13.36 18.10
CA ILE A 158 9.80 12.26 18.54
C ILE A 158 8.68 12.03 17.51
N VAL A 159 7.91 13.06 17.19
CA VAL A 159 6.79 12.95 16.23
C VAL A 159 7.28 12.48 14.86
N CYS A 160 8.43 12.99 14.39
CA CYS A 160 8.98 12.57 13.12
C CYS A 160 9.43 11.10 13.17
N PHE A 161 10.12 10.69 14.23
CA PHE A 161 10.57 9.31 14.43
C PHE A 161 9.41 8.32 14.41
N GLU A 162 8.37 8.55 15.21
CA GLU A 162 7.19 7.68 15.27
C GLU A 162 6.49 7.58 13.91
N ASN A 163 6.37 8.70 13.19
CA ASN A 163 5.80 8.69 11.85
C ASN A 163 6.64 7.89 10.85
N GLN A 164 7.97 7.96 10.94
CA GLN A 164 8.86 7.19 10.06
C GLN A 164 8.90 5.71 10.42
N MET A 165 8.81 5.38 11.72
CA MET A 165 8.64 4.01 12.22
C MET A 165 7.37 3.39 11.66
N LYS A 166 6.23 4.07 11.81
CA LYS A 166 4.93 3.58 11.31
C LYS A 166 4.94 3.34 9.80
N LYS A 167 5.62 4.21 9.03
CA LYS A 167 5.80 4.00 7.58
C LYS A 167 6.59 2.73 7.30
N ALA A 168 7.73 2.54 7.96
CA ALA A 168 8.59 1.39 7.76
C ALA A 168 7.87 0.08 8.13
N GLU A 169 7.16 0.07 9.25
CA GLU A 169 6.35 -1.06 9.71
C GLU A 169 5.22 -1.40 8.74
N SER A 170 4.50 -0.39 8.24
CA SER A 170 3.43 -0.59 7.26
C SER A 170 3.97 -1.18 5.96
N THR A 171 5.11 -0.69 5.48
CA THR A 171 5.78 -1.24 4.29
C THR A 171 6.25 -2.67 4.53
N LEU A 172 6.85 -2.96 5.69
CA LEU A 172 7.25 -4.33 6.04
C LEU A 172 6.06 -5.28 6.15
N TRP A 173 4.92 -4.82 6.64
CA TRP A 173 3.71 -5.64 6.70
C TRP A 173 3.20 -6.02 5.30
N ILE A 174 3.30 -5.11 4.33
CA ILE A 174 3.00 -5.41 2.92
C ILE A 174 4.00 -6.43 2.37
N LEU A 175 5.29 -6.23 2.62
CA LEU A 175 6.36 -7.13 2.18
C LEU A 175 6.25 -8.52 2.82
N ALA A 176 5.78 -8.60 4.07
CA ALA A 176 5.65 -9.84 4.83
C ALA A 176 4.46 -10.72 4.39
N GLN A 177 3.44 -10.11 3.78
CA GLN A 177 2.27 -10.83 3.26
C GLN A 177 2.51 -11.48 1.89
N ALA A 178 3.66 -11.24 1.26
CA ALA A 178 3.97 -11.82 -0.04
C ALA A 178 3.99 -13.35 0.06
N THR A 179 3.25 -14.06 -0.79
CA THR A 179 3.45 -15.50 -0.93
C THR A 179 4.62 -15.74 -1.88
N PRO A 180 5.52 -16.71 -1.60
CA PRO A 180 6.44 -17.18 -2.62
C PRO A 180 5.58 -17.67 -3.79
N ASN A 181 5.65 -17.00 -4.94
CA ASN A 181 5.10 -17.58 -6.15
C ASN A 181 5.93 -18.83 -6.42
N GLY A 182 5.31 -20.00 -6.22
CA GLY A 182 5.95 -21.30 -6.44
C GLY A 182 6.66 -21.30 -7.79
N GLY A 183 7.94 -21.69 -7.76
CA GLY A 183 8.73 -21.94 -8.97
C GLY A 183 8.21 -23.16 -9.72
#